data_AF-A0A1V5ZLK6-F1
#
_entry.id   AF-A0A1V5ZLK6-F1
#
_cell.length_a   1.000
_cell.length_b   1.000
_cell.length_c   1.000
_cell.angle_alpha   90.00
_cell.angle_beta   90.00
_cell.angle_gamma   90.00
#
_symmetry.space_group_name_H-M   'P 1'
#
loop_
_entity.id
_entity.type
_entity.pdbx_description
1 polymer ?
#
loop_
_entity_poly.entity_id
_entity_poly.type
_entity_poly.pdbx_seq_one_letter_code
_entity_poly.pdbx_strand_id
1 'polypeptide(L)'
;MYSKLIKTIGTWQDVATAANTTVHKSECLKEPSSKWKRKLLLAEHSPIRNLIFVITMYDLPSWVSVHFVRHKIGVEHFVSTQRTDRTGKDRNLLPQNEPVTHQLTINAQAIINISRKRLCTNASPETREAWKSVLETIKASQPELYSVCVPECVYRGFCPEMKCCGFVASEKFKNDIELYRKFLDVKEVGNC
;
A
#
# COMPACT_ATOMS: atom_id res chain seq x y z
N MET A 1 7.40 -2.86 16.37
CA MET A 1 7.17 -3.03 14.93
C MET A 1 7.67 -1.81 14.18
N TYR A 2 8.49 -2.00 13.17
CA TYR A 2 8.91 -0.94 12.23
C TYR A 2 9.13 -1.54 10.84
N SER A 3 9.13 -0.69 9.82
CA SER A 3 9.34 -1.12 8.43
C SER A 3 10.53 -0.41 7.80
N LYS A 4 11.15 -1.05 6.81
CA LYS A 4 12.23 -0.48 6.00
C LYS A 4 11.97 -0.75 4.53
N LEU A 5 11.95 0.32 3.72
CA LEU A 5 12.02 0.21 2.27
C LEU A 5 13.43 -0.26 1.88
N ILE A 6 13.52 -1.41 1.23
CA ILE A 6 14.79 -2.00 0.79
C ILE A 6 15.15 -1.50 -0.60
N LYS A 7 14.18 -1.53 -1.52
CA LYS A 7 14.35 -1.02 -2.89
C LYS A 7 13.00 -0.72 -3.55
N THR A 8 13.05 0.15 -4.55
CA THR A 8 11.98 0.37 -5.52
C THR A 8 12.43 -0.18 -6.87
N ILE A 9 11.54 -0.86 -7.58
CA ILE A 9 11.75 -1.42 -8.91
C ILE A 9 10.72 -0.75 -9.84
N GLY A 10 11.20 -0.24 -10.97
CA GLY A 10 10.42 0.57 -11.89
C GLY A 10 10.41 2.06 -11.50
N THR A 11 10.11 2.90 -12.47
CA THR A 11 10.06 4.36 -12.38
C THR A 11 8.71 4.88 -12.88
N TRP A 12 8.42 6.16 -12.64
CA TRP A 12 7.23 6.77 -13.23
C TRP A 12 7.33 6.94 -14.75
N GLN A 13 8.55 7.01 -15.30
CA GLN A 13 8.77 6.92 -16.75
C GLN A 13 8.36 5.55 -17.28
N ASP A 14 8.73 4.45 -16.62
CA ASP A 14 8.29 3.09 -17.02
C ASP A 14 6.77 2.95 -16.97
N VAL A 15 6.14 3.51 -15.93
CA VAL A 15 4.67 3.55 -15.78
C VAL A 15 4.03 4.35 -16.92
N ALA A 16 4.57 5.52 -17.25
CA ALA A 16 4.05 6.36 -18.33
C ALA A 16 4.29 5.76 -19.72
N THR A 17 5.45 5.13 -19.95
CA THR A 17 5.74 4.37 -21.16
C THR A 17 4.75 3.24 -21.33
N ALA A 18 4.48 2.45 -20.28
CA ALA A 18 3.47 1.39 -20.33
C ALA A 18 2.06 1.93 -20.60
N ALA A 19 1.70 3.09 -20.04
CA ALA A 19 0.44 3.76 -20.37
C ALA A 19 0.40 4.18 -21.85
N ASN A 20 1.48 4.78 -22.38
CA ASN A 20 1.61 5.19 -23.77
C ASN A 20 1.51 4.01 -24.75
N THR A 21 2.08 2.85 -24.41
CA THR A 21 1.97 1.62 -25.21
C THR A 21 0.50 1.24 -25.45
N THR A 22 -0.38 1.39 -24.45
CA THR A 22 -1.81 1.04 -24.57
C THR A 22 -2.60 1.95 -25.53
N VAL A 23 -2.01 3.08 -25.93
CA VAL A 23 -2.61 4.07 -26.82
C VAL A 23 -1.71 4.36 -28.03
N HIS A 24 -0.80 3.44 -28.37
CA HIS A 24 0.10 3.53 -29.53
C HIS A 24 0.98 4.79 -29.58
N LYS A 25 1.36 5.32 -28.41
CA LYS A 25 2.32 6.43 -28.28
C LYS A 25 3.73 5.91 -28.01
N SER A 26 4.72 6.74 -28.35
CA SER A 26 6.13 6.48 -28.05
C SER A 26 6.38 6.47 -26.54
N GLU A 27 7.55 5.97 -26.16
CA GLU A 27 8.01 5.94 -24.77
C GLU A 27 8.04 7.33 -24.11
N CYS A 28 7.90 7.34 -22.79
CA CYS A 28 7.93 8.54 -21.98
C CYS A 28 9.38 8.89 -21.61
N LEU A 29 9.93 9.95 -22.21
CA LEU A 29 11.32 10.35 -21.99
C LEU A 29 11.51 11.31 -20.80
N LYS A 30 10.42 11.75 -20.16
CA LYS A 30 10.43 12.72 -19.05
C LYS A 30 9.65 12.22 -17.85
N GLU A 31 10.01 12.72 -16.67
CA GLU A 31 9.27 12.40 -15.45
C GLU A 31 7.83 12.97 -15.53
N PRO A 32 6.79 12.14 -15.31
CA PRO A 32 5.42 12.61 -15.28
C PRO A 32 5.16 13.61 -14.16
N SER A 33 4.24 14.56 -14.38
CA SER A 33 3.85 15.50 -13.32
C SER A 33 3.18 14.79 -12.14
N SER A 34 3.31 15.36 -10.92
CA SER A 34 2.62 14.88 -9.71
C SER A 34 1.10 14.73 -9.92
N LYS A 35 0.49 15.69 -10.62
CA LYS A 35 -0.93 15.66 -11.00
C LYS A 35 -1.26 14.43 -11.85
N TRP A 36 -0.43 14.09 -12.84
CA TRP A 36 -0.62 12.91 -13.68
C TRP A 36 -0.49 11.61 -12.87
N LYS A 37 0.56 11.49 -12.05
CA LYS A 37 0.78 10.33 -11.18
C LYS A 37 -0.42 10.07 -10.27
N ARG A 38 -0.89 11.11 -9.58
CA ARG A 38 -2.04 11.00 -8.68
C ARG A 38 -3.34 10.66 -9.42
N LYS A 39 -3.60 11.27 -10.59
CA LYS A 39 -4.75 10.90 -11.43
C LYS A 39 -4.73 9.42 -11.81
N LEU A 40 -3.58 8.92 -12.28
CA LEU A 40 -3.42 7.53 -12.69
C LEU A 40 -3.63 6.57 -11.51
N LEU A 41 -3.12 6.91 -10.33
CA LEU A 41 -3.29 6.15 -9.10
C LEU A 41 -4.75 6.10 -8.63
N LEU A 42 -5.45 7.24 -8.64
CA LEU A 42 -6.88 7.32 -8.30
C LEU A 42 -7.74 6.53 -9.29
N ALA A 43 -7.37 6.55 -10.57
CA ALA A 43 -8.04 5.78 -11.60
C ALA A 43 -7.68 4.28 -11.58
N GLU A 44 -6.63 3.90 -10.82
CA GLU A 44 -6.15 2.52 -10.70
C GLU A 44 -5.86 1.85 -12.05
N HIS A 45 -5.39 2.64 -13.02
CA HIS A 45 -5.03 2.11 -14.32
C HIS A 45 -3.85 1.15 -14.19
N SER A 46 -3.91 0.04 -14.91
CA SER A 46 -2.97 -1.08 -14.79
C SER A 46 -1.47 -0.73 -14.86
N PRO A 47 -0.99 0.33 -15.56
CA PRO A 47 0.43 0.66 -15.60
C PRO A 47 1.06 0.90 -14.22
N ILE A 48 0.29 1.30 -13.20
CA ILE A 48 0.82 1.49 -11.83
C ILE A 48 1.39 0.18 -11.24
N ARG A 49 1.01 -0.98 -11.79
CA ARG A 49 1.53 -2.30 -11.36
C ARG A 49 3.01 -2.50 -11.68
N ASN A 50 3.59 -1.68 -12.56
CA ASN A 50 5.02 -1.69 -12.86
C ASN A 50 5.88 -1.02 -11.79
N LEU A 51 5.26 -0.27 -10.87
CA LEU A 51 5.96 0.31 -9.71
C LEU A 51 5.89 -0.67 -8.53
N ILE A 52 7.02 -1.30 -8.22
CA ILE A 52 7.15 -2.37 -7.23
C ILE A 52 8.08 -1.94 -6.09
N PHE A 53 7.75 -2.32 -4.87
CA PHE A 53 8.49 -2.01 -3.66
C PHE A 53 8.87 -3.30 -2.95
N VAL A 54 10.12 -3.38 -2.50
CA VAL A 54 10.57 -4.43 -1.56
C VAL A 54 10.69 -3.80 -0.19
N ILE A 55 9.83 -4.22 0.73
CA ILE A 55 9.71 -3.64 2.07
C ILE A 55 9.84 -4.76 3.09
N THR A 56 10.65 -4.57 4.11
CA THR A 56 10.76 -5.52 5.23
C THR A 56 10.13 -4.92 6.48
N MET A 57 9.22 -5.66 7.09
CA MET A 57 8.59 -5.33 8.37
C MET A 57 9.25 -6.18 9.48
N TYR A 58 9.65 -5.54 10.58
CA TYR A 58 10.38 -6.16 11.69
C TYR A 58 9.56 -6.14 12.98
N ASP A 59 9.86 -7.11 13.85
CA ASP A 59 9.23 -7.31 15.16
C ASP A 59 7.71 -7.43 15.11
N LEU A 60 7.19 -8.09 14.06
CA LEU A 60 5.75 -8.35 13.94
C LEU A 60 5.38 -9.51 14.85
N PRO A 61 4.34 -9.39 15.69
CA PRO A 61 3.68 -10.57 16.23
C PRO A 61 3.31 -11.53 15.09
N SER A 62 3.59 -12.83 15.22
CA SER A 62 3.31 -13.83 14.17
C SER A 62 1.86 -13.75 13.67
N TRP A 63 0.88 -13.54 14.55
CA TRP A 63 -0.52 -13.37 14.15
C TRP A 63 -0.80 -12.10 13.31
N VAL A 64 -0.03 -11.02 13.49
CA VAL A 64 -0.12 -9.81 12.63
C VAL A 64 0.39 -10.14 11.22
N SER A 65 1.49 -10.90 11.12
CA SER A 65 1.98 -11.39 9.82
C SER A 65 0.92 -12.23 9.09
N VAL A 66 0.18 -13.07 9.83
CA VAL A 66 -0.95 -13.86 9.29
C VAL A 66 -2.06 -12.97 8.70
N HIS A 67 -2.28 -11.76 9.21
CA HIS A 67 -3.24 -10.83 8.60
C HIS A 67 -2.77 -10.31 7.24
N PHE A 68 -1.46 -10.16 7.03
CA PHE A 68 -0.90 -9.67 5.77
C PHE A 68 -0.84 -10.73 4.68
N VAL A 69 -0.48 -11.98 5.01
CA VAL A 69 -0.39 -13.08 4.02
C VAL A 69 -1.74 -13.47 3.39
N ARG A 70 -2.86 -12.90 3.85
CA ARG A 70 -4.18 -13.05 3.21
C ARG A 70 -4.36 -12.18 1.97
N HIS A 71 -3.48 -11.21 1.75
CA HIS A 71 -3.45 -10.41 0.53
C HIS A 71 -2.64 -11.17 -0.51
N LYS A 72 -3.19 -11.45 -1.69
CA LYS A 72 -2.51 -12.31 -2.69
C LYS A 72 -2.20 -11.61 -4.00
N ILE A 73 -2.97 -10.59 -4.36
CA ILE A 73 -2.86 -9.97 -5.69
C ILE A 73 -1.82 -8.87 -5.67
N GLY A 74 -0.78 -9.00 -6.51
CA GLY A 74 0.27 -8.00 -6.67
C GLY A 74 1.26 -7.91 -5.50
N VAL A 75 1.32 -8.96 -4.66
CA VAL A 75 2.21 -9.06 -3.51
C VAL A 75 2.73 -10.48 -3.36
N GLU A 76 4.02 -10.61 -3.08
CA GLU A 76 4.63 -11.86 -2.61
C GLU A 76 5.20 -11.66 -1.21
N HIS A 77 5.04 -12.70 -0.37
CA HIS A 77 5.32 -12.67 1.05
C HIS A 77 6.47 -13.62 1.42
N PHE A 78 7.42 -13.12 2.20
CA PHE A 78 8.50 -13.92 2.77
C PHE A 78 8.56 -13.69 4.27
N VAL A 79 8.30 -14.74 5.06
CA VAL A 79 8.20 -14.65 6.53
C VAL A 79 9.28 -15.50 7.17
N SER A 80 9.92 -14.99 8.22
CA SER A 80 10.85 -15.76 9.04
C SER A 80 10.22 -17.06 9.51
N THR A 81 10.94 -18.16 9.33
CA THR A 81 10.50 -19.48 9.77
C THR A 81 10.54 -19.59 11.28
N GLN A 82 9.53 -20.26 11.85
CA GLN A 82 9.53 -20.72 13.23
C GLN A 82 9.82 -22.23 13.34
N ARG A 83 10.32 -22.87 12.27
CA ARG A 83 10.59 -24.31 12.29
C ARG A 83 11.72 -24.65 13.28
N THR A 84 11.50 -25.68 14.09
CA THR A 84 12.47 -26.17 15.09
C THR A 84 13.80 -26.56 14.46
N ASP A 85 13.79 -27.23 13.30
CA ASP A 85 15.01 -27.68 12.61
C ASP A 85 15.90 -26.54 12.11
N ARG A 86 15.37 -25.32 11.99
CA ARG A 86 16.10 -24.14 11.52
C ARG A 86 16.46 -23.17 12.65
N THR A 87 15.65 -23.12 13.69
CA THR A 87 15.79 -22.12 14.77
C THR A 87 16.36 -22.73 16.05
N GLY A 88 16.33 -24.05 16.21
CA GLY A 88 16.70 -24.74 17.44
C GLY A 88 15.68 -24.58 18.58
N LYS A 89 14.62 -23.79 18.40
CA LYS A 89 13.54 -23.59 19.38
C LYS A 89 12.35 -24.51 19.08
N ASP A 90 11.75 -25.11 20.09
CA ASP A 90 10.52 -25.90 19.88
C ASP A 90 9.35 -24.99 19.47
N ARG A 91 8.95 -25.09 18.20
CA ARG A 91 7.86 -24.31 17.60
C ARG A 91 6.52 -24.46 18.34
N ASN A 92 6.29 -25.59 19.00
CA ASN A 92 5.00 -25.84 19.68
C ASN A 92 4.86 -25.00 20.96
N LEU A 93 5.98 -24.49 21.48
CA LEU A 93 6.03 -23.66 22.68
C LEU A 93 6.07 -22.15 22.35
N LEU A 94 6.22 -21.78 21.08
CA LEU A 94 6.29 -20.37 20.68
C LEU A 94 4.90 -19.72 20.72
N PRO A 95 4.73 -18.59 21.43
CA PRO A 95 3.45 -17.91 21.51
C PRO A 95 3.14 -17.18 20.20
N GLN A 96 1.86 -16.86 19.97
CA GLN A 96 1.43 -16.17 18.74
C GLN A 96 2.06 -14.77 18.58
N ASN A 97 2.48 -14.15 19.68
CA ASN A 97 3.14 -12.85 19.67
C ASN A 97 4.68 -12.94 19.54
N GLU A 98 5.25 -14.13 19.35
CA GLU A 98 6.68 -14.27 19.04
C GLU A 98 7.00 -13.43 17.79
N PRO A 99 8.02 -12.55 17.86
CA PRO A 99 8.34 -11.63 16.78
C PRO A 99 8.85 -12.37 15.53
N VAL A 100 8.35 -11.97 14.37
CA VAL A 100 8.79 -12.44 13.05
C VAL A 100 9.20 -11.26 12.17
N THR A 101 10.11 -11.52 11.24
CA THR A 101 10.38 -10.60 10.12
C THR A 101 9.52 -11.00 8.93
N HIS A 102 8.92 -10.01 8.27
CA HIS A 102 8.05 -10.21 7.11
C HIS A 102 8.43 -9.26 5.99
N GLN A 103 8.99 -9.80 4.91
CA GLN A 103 9.28 -9.06 3.69
C GLN A 103 8.14 -9.18 2.68
N LEU A 104 7.86 -8.06 2.02
CA LEU A 104 6.89 -7.91 0.95
C LEU A 104 7.62 -7.49 -0.33
N THR A 105 7.35 -8.17 -1.43
CA THR A 105 7.58 -7.63 -2.78
C THR A 105 6.21 -7.26 -3.34
N ILE A 106 5.90 -5.96 -3.42
CA ILE A 106 4.53 -5.47 -3.56
C ILE A 106 4.43 -4.34 -4.58
N ASN A 107 3.44 -4.39 -5.48
CA ASN A 107 3.19 -3.31 -6.44
C ASN A 107 2.29 -2.20 -5.89
N ALA A 108 2.28 -1.04 -6.55
CA ALA A 108 1.49 0.12 -6.11
C ALA A 108 -0.01 -0.18 -5.96
N GLN A 109 -0.60 -0.95 -6.89
CA GLN A 109 -1.99 -1.36 -6.81
C GLN A 109 -2.29 -2.17 -5.54
N ALA A 110 -1.40 -3.10 -5.20
CA ALA A 110 -1.53 -3.92 -3.99
C ALA A 110 -1.40 -3.06 -2.73
N ILE A 111 -0.50 -2.07 -2.69
CA ILE A 111 -0.40 -1.12 -1.56
C ILE A 111 -1.73 -0.39 -1.36
N ILE A 112 -2.37 0.09 -2.43
CA ILE A 112 -3.68 0.75 -2.34
C ILE A 112 -4.73 -0.23 -1.79
N ASN A 113 -4.80 -1.45 -2.35
CA ASN A 113 -5.79 -2.46 -1.95
C ASN A 113 -5.64 -2.87 -0.48
N ILE A 114 -4.40 -3.11 -0.03
CA ILE A 114 -4.12 -3.47 1.36
C ILE A 114 -4.50 -2.30 2.28
N SER A 115 -4.20 -1.06 1.90
CA SER A 115 -4.53 0.14 2.68
C SER A 115 -6.02 0.25 2.97
N ARG A 116 -6.88 -0.07 2.01
CA ARG A 116 -8.33 -0.03 2.22
C ARG A 116 -8.79 -0.90 3.40
N LYS A 117 -8.17 -2.07 3.57
CA LYS A 117 -8.50 -3.02 4.64
C LYS A 117 -7.69 -2.79 5.91
N ARG A 118 -6.42 -2.42 5.80
CA ARG A 118 -5.48 -2.31 6.93
C ARG A 118 -5.39 -0.91 7.51
N LEU A 119 -6.10 0.07 6.96
CA LEU A 119 -6.35 1.37 7.60
C LEU A 119 -7.75 1.47 8.24
N CYS A 120 -8.64 0.51 7.96
CA CYS A 120 -9.97 0.44 8.57
C CYS A 120 -9.86 0.18 10.08
N THR A 121 -10.63 0.88 10.90
CA THR A 121 -10.62 0.72 12.37
C THR A 121 -11.19 -0.61 12.87
N ASN A 122 -11.85 -1.41 12.00
CA ASN A 122 -12.19 -2.81 12.30
C ASN A 122 -10.97 -3.74 12.27
N ALA A 123 -9.87 -3.37 11.60
CA ALA A 123 -8.62 -4.13 11.68
C ALA A 123 -7.96 -3.92 13.06
N SER A 124 -7.23 -4.93 13.54
CA SER A 124 -6.55 -4.83 14.84
C SER A 124 -5.65 -3.59 14.90
N PRO A 125 -5.55 -2.90 16.06
CA PRO A 125 -4.64 -1.77 16.23
C PRO A 125 -3.21 -2.03 15.74
N GLU A 126 -2.65 -3.18 16.13
CA GLU A 126 -1.30 -3.63 15.79
C GLU A 126 -1.12 -3.82 14.29
N THR A 127 -2.12 -4.38 13.61
CA THR A 127 -2.10 -4.55 12.15
C THR A 127 -2.14 -3.20 11.45
N ARG A 128 -2.93 -2.25 11.96
CA ARG A 128 -2.98 -0.88 11.42
C ARG A 128 -1.67 -0.15 11.63
N GLU A 129 -1.05 -0.29 12.80
CA GLU A 129 0.26 0.29 13.10
C GLU A 129 1.37 -0.27 12.22
N ALA A 130 1.41 -1.60 12.05
CA ALA A 130 2.34 -2.24 11.13
C ALA A 130 2.17 -1.69 9.70
N TRP A 131 0.93 -1.61 9.20
CA TRP A 131 0.68 -1.09 7.85
C TRP A 131 1.00 0.40 7.70
N LYS A 132 0.69 1.23 8.71
CA LYS A 132 1.12 2.63 8.73
C LYS A 132 2.63 2.76 8.66
N SER A 133 3.37 1.91 9.39
CA SER A 133 4.83 1.93 9.32
C SER A 133 5.35 1.65 7.91
N VAL A 134 4.70 0.75 7.16
CA VAL A 134 4.99 0.49 5.73
C VAL A 134 4.76 1.76 4.91
N LEU A 135 3.59 2.40 5.05
CA LEU A 135 3.25 3.61 4.29
C LEU A 135 4.21 4.78 4.58
N GLU A 136 4.65 4.95 5.82
CA GLU A 136 5.64 6.00 6.14
C GLU A 136 6.99 5.77 5.45
N THR A 137 7.39 4.52 5.15
CA THR A 137 8.65 4.25 4.42
C THR A 137 8.64 4.74 2.97
N ILE A 138 7.47 4.86 2.34
CA ILE A 138 7.33 5.29 0.94
C ILE A 138 6.88 6.76 0.82
N LYS A 139 6.44 7.38 1.90
CA LYS A 139 5.81 8.72 1.89
C LYS A 139 6.68 9.81 1.27
N ALA A 140 7.97 9.82 1.61
CA ALA A 140 8.89 10.84 1.11
C ALA A 140 9.21 10.65 -0.39
N SER A 141 9.36 9.40 -0.84
CA SER A 141 9.74 9.09 -2.22
C SER A 141 8.56 8.96 -3.17
N GLN A 142 7.37 8.63 -2.66
CA GLN A 142 6.13 8.39 -3.41
C GLN A 142 4.94 9.10 -2.74
N PRO A 143 4.98 10.44 -2.64
CA PRO A 143 3.93 11.20 -1.96
C PRO A 143 2.55 11.02 -2.61
N GLU A 144 2.48 10.87 -3.95
CA GLU A 144 1.22 10.65 -4.64
C GLU A 144 0.59 9.29 -4.31
N LEU A 145 1.40 8.22 -4.26
CA LEU A 145 0.95 6.89 -3.87
C LEU A 145 0.48 6.88 -2.41
N TYR A 146 1.24 7.50 -1.50
CA TYR A 146 0.84 7.65 -0.11
C TYR A 146 -0.51 8.37 0.01
N SER A 147 -0.72 9.44 -0.77
CA SER A 147 -1.94 10.25 -0.71
C SER A 147 -3.23 9.52 -1.11
N VAL A 148 -3.12 8.41 -1.86
CA VAL A 148 -4.28 7.59 -2.28
C VAL A 148 -4.48 6.36 -1.39
N CYS A 149 -3.59 6.11 -0.44
CA CYS A 149 -3.68 5.01 0.51
C CYS A 149 -4.65 5.37 1.65
N VAL A 150 -5.94 5.09 1.44
CA VAL A 150 -7.02 5.45 2.36
C VAL A 150 -7.83 4.22 2.78
N PRO A 151 -8.58 4.25 3.90
CA PRO A 151 -9.50 3.16 4.25
C PRO A 151 -10.63 3.01 3.23
N GLU A 152 -11.20 1.81 3.12
CA GLU A 152 -12.24 1.46 2.13
C GLU A 152 -13.41 2.45 2.10
N CYS A 153 -13.82 2.97 3.25
CA CYS A 153 -14.93 3.90 3.34
C CYS A 153 -14.63 5.27 2.71
N VAL A 154 -13.39 5.77 2.81
CA VAL A 154 -12.97 7.00 2.12
C VAL A 154 -12.88 6.75 0.62
N TYR A 155 -12.32 5.59 0.25
CA TYR A 155 -12.23 5.15 -1.14
C TYR A 155 -13.61 5.09 -1.83
N ARG A 156 -14.61 4.45 -1.20
CA ARG A 156 -15.97 4.31 -1.75
C ARG A 156 -16.89 5.49 -1.48
N GLY A 157 -16.57 6.30 -0.48
CA GLY A 157 -17.45 7.34 0.06
C GLY A 157 -18.57 6.84 0.97
N PHE A 158 -18.58 5.56 1.37
CA PHE A 158 -19.45 4.98 2.38
C PHE A 158 -18.82 3.71 2.97
N CYS A 159 -19.26 3.26 4.15
CA CYS A 159 -18.75 2.01 4.76
C CYS A 159 -19.47 0.78 4.19
N PRO A 160 -18.78 -0.15 3.49
CA PRO A 160 -19.40 -1.35 2.95
C PRO A 160 -19.37 -2.56 3.90
N GLU A 161 -18.74 -2.43 5.08
CA GLU A 161 -18.57 -3.56 6.01
C GLU A 161 -19.88 -3.89 6.72
N MET A 162 -20.19 -5.19 6.87
CA MET A 162 -21.42 -5.67 7.54
C MET A 162 -21.59 -5.07 8.94
N LYS A 163 -20.47 -4.92 9.66
CA LYS A 163 -20.39 -4.18 10.92
C LYS A 163 -19.60 -2.89 10.67
N CYS A 164 -20.30 -1.76 10.65
CA CYS A 164 -19.66 -0.47 10.50
C CYS A 164 -18.72 -0.18 11.68
N CYS A 165 -17.54 0.36 11.38
CA CYS A 165 -16.54 0.71 12.38
C CYS A 165 -16.76 2.11 13.01
N GLY A 166 -17.85 2.80 12.64
CA GLY A 166 -18.22 4.14 13.12
C GLY A 166 -17.47 5.30 12.46
N PHE A 167 -16.38 5.05 11.72
CA PHE A 167 -15.53 6.12 11.16
C PHE A 167 -16.31 7.09 10.25
N VAL A 168 -17.26 6.60 9.46
CA VAL A 168 -18.06 7.41 8.52
C VAL A 168 -18.93 8.48 9.19
N ALA A 169 -19.22 8.33 10.48
CA ALA A 169 -19.97 9.33 11.25
C ALA A 169 -19.06 10.44 11.82
N SER A 170 -17.73 10.30 11.71
CA SER A 170 -16.78 11.25 12.28
C SER A 170 -16.54 12.46 11.37
N GLU A 171 -16.17 13.60 11.96
CA GLU A 171 -15.75 14.78 11.20
C GLU A 171 -14.48 14.52 10.38
N LYS A 172 -13.60 13.66 10.91
CA LYS A 172 -12.40 13.24 10.20
C LYS A 172 -12.71 12.55 8.87
N PHE A 173 -13.79 11.77 8.79
CA PHE A 173 -14.20 11.15 7.53
C PHE A 173 -14.57 12.20 6.47
N LYS A 174 -15.26 13.28 6.85
CA LYS A 174 -15.61 14.38 5.92
C LYS A 174 -14.35 15.06 5.37
N ASN A 175 -13.36 15.31 6.23
CA ASN A 175 -12.10 15.90 5.80
C ASN A 175 -11.30 14.94 4.90
N ASP A 176 -11.19 13.67 5.29
CA ASP A 176 -10.43 12.67 4.54
C ASP A 176 -11.05 12.41 3.15
N ILE A 177 -12.38 12.37 3.03
CA ILE A 177 -13.07 12.19 1.74
C ILE A 177 -12.94 13.43 0.85
N GLU A 178 -13.03 14.63 1.41
CA GLU A 178 -12.82 15.86 0.66
C GLU A 178 -11.38 15.94 0.14
N LEU A 179 -10.39 15.68 1.00
CA LEU A 179 -8.98 15.65 0.61
C LEU A 179 -8.70 14.58 -0.45
N TYR A 180 -9.28 13.39 -0.30
CA TYR A 180 -9.14 12.31 -1.28
C TYR A 180 -9.69 12.73 -2.65
N ARG A 181 -10.85 13.39 -2.67
CA ARG A 181 -11.53 13.86 -3.89
C ARG A 181 -10.98 15.16 -4.46
N LYS A 182 -10.24 15.96 -3.69
CA LYS A 182 -9.75 17.27 -4.12
C LYS A 182 -8.88 17.10 -5.38
N PHE A 183 -9.38 17.62 -6.50
CA PHE A 183 -8.64 17.71 -7.75
C PHE A 183 -7.60 18.82 -7.62
N LEU A 184 -6.40 18.58 -8.15
CA LEU A 184 -5.35 19.59 -8.26
C LEU A 184 -5.65 20.47 -9.49
N ASP A 185 -6.19 21.65 -9.27
CA ASP A 185 -6.47 22.70 -10.27
C ASP A 185 -5.17 23.35 -10.79
N VAL A 186 -4.34 22.57 -11.49
CA VAL A 186 -3.17 23.10 -12.21
C VAL A 186 -3.32 22.79 -13.70
N LYS A 187 -3.18 23.80 -14.56
CA LYS A 187 -3.22 23.65 -16.03
C LYS A 187 -2.24 22.56 -16.47
N GLU A 188 -2.70 21.66 -17.32
CA GLU A 188 -1.86 20.59 -17.88
C GLU A 188 -0.83 21.21 -18.82
N VAL A 189 0.46 21.08 -18.48
CA VAL A 189 1.53 21.11 -19.47
C VAL A 189 1.66 19.68 -19.95
N GLY A 190 1.47 19.44 -21.25
CA GLY A 190 1.34 18.10 -21.84
C GLY A 190 2.33 17.09 -21.23
N ASN A 191 1.78 16.07 -20.58
CA ASN A 191 2.56 14.92 -20.15
C ASN A 191 2.83 14.09 -21.43
N CYS A 192 4.11 13.76 -21.63
CA CYS A 192 4.74 13.14 -22.79
C CYS A 192 3.87 12.88 -24.04
#